data_AF-A0A7X7VHN7-F1
#
_entry.id   AF-A0A7X7VHN7-F1
#
_cell.length_a   1.000
_cell.length_b   1.000
_cell.length_c   1.000
_cell.angle_alpha   90.00
_cell.angle_beta   90.00
_cell.angle_gamma   90.00
#
_symmetry.space_group_name_H-M   'P 1'
#
loop_
_entity.id
_entity.type
_entity.pdbx_description
1 polymer ?
#
loop_
_entity_poly.entity_id
_entity_poly.type
_entity_poly.pdbx_seq_one_letter_code
_entity_poly.pdbx_strand_id
1 'polypeptide(L)'
;MEFHEIANIFPLMDGPEFTALVEDIRTNGLLDPIITHDGKIIDGRNRYRACVEAGVAPRFEVWRQNGKPMLDWVVSKNLHRRHLNETQRGVVANKLANMPLGGAIYRCLNSSTDDHISQTKAASMMNVSRSTVQAIATVEREKPELIPLLESGEMSSHEAVQQINREKREERFIEETKKQTSYPALIIHEDCYALTDSVDPIDLLIADPPYFTDGDFTEHISLYLARVKDTGQAYVFCSADPKEIAAYLNIETYKMRLEQILVWNYNNTGQRQPNKRYTSNYQLCLYYRGPDAPPINKPSDGKKQYACQTVNAPDGRIGDRYREWQKPVDLIERFILNSSNPGDFVFDPFAGTGTTLITAAKNGRRAVGCDIDERAVDICVKRGCIRDF
;
A
#
# COMPACT_ATOMS: atom_id res chain seq x y z
N MET A 1 -41.74 3.51 17.20
CA MET A 1 -41.89 4.88 16.65
C MET A 1 -40.78 5.12 15.64
N GLU A 2 -41.08 5.75 14.52
CA GLU A 2 -40.10 5.99 13.45
C GLU A 2 -39.18 7.18 13.76
N PHE A 3 -37.96 7.16 13.20
CA PHE A 3 -37.02 8.27 13.29
C PHE A 3 -37.22 9.23 12.12
N HIS A 4 -37.19 10.53 12.41
CA HIS A 4 -37.23 11.54 11.38
C HIS A 4 -35.89 11.58 10.62
N GLU A 5 -35.91 11.86 9.32
CA GLU A 5 -34.72 11.84 8.47
C GLU A 5 -33.61 12.79 8.97
N ILE A 6 -33.98 14.01 9.38
CA ILE A 6 -33.08 14.99 10.02
C ILE A 6 -32.38 14.42 11.27
N ALA A 7 -33.05 13.54 12.02
CA ALA A 7 -32.45 12.95 13.20
C ALA A 7 -31.34 11.96 12.77
N ASN A 8 -31.52 11.23 11.68
CA ASN A 8 -30.59 10.19 11.17
C ASN A 8 -29.22 10.72 10.76
N ILE A 9 -29.07 12.03 10.57
CA ILE A 9 -27.79 12.67 10.24
C ILE A 9 -26.75 12.44 11.34
N PHE A 10 -27.19 12.37 12.61
CA PHE A 10 -26.29 12.06 13.71
C PHE A 10 -26.20 10.54 13.93
N PRO A 11 -25.00 10.01 14.21
CA PRO A 11 -24.82 8.59 14.52
C PRO A 11 -25.60 8.21 15.79
N LEU A 12 -25.99 6.94 15.86
CA LEU A 12 -26.52 6.35 17.07
C LEU A 12 -25.37 6.13 18.08
N MET A 13 -25.71 6.14 19.37
CA MET A 13 -24.76 5.79 20.42
C MET A 13 -24.86 4.30 20.66
N ASP A 14 -23.72 3.62 20.75
CA ASP A 14 -23.62 2.18 20.97
C ASP A 14 -22.46 1.90 21.96
N GLY A 15 -22.33 0.64 22.38
CA GLY A 15 -21.27 0.22 23.29
C GLY A 15 -21.43 0.73 24.73
N PRO A 16 -20.34 0.94 25.49
CA PRO A 16 -20.39 1.25 26.93
C PRO A 16 -21.18 2.52 27.27
N GLU A 17 -21.13 3.55 26.43
CA GLU A 17 -21.89 4.79 26.63
C GLU A 17 -23.40 4.55 26.58
N PHE A 18 -23.85 3.72 25.64
CA PHE A 18 -25.26 3.38 25.52
C PHE A 18 -25.72 2.51 26.70
N THR A 19 -24.92 1.53 27.11
CA THR A 19 -25.20 0.70 28.30
C THR A 19 -25.33 1.57 29.57
N ALA A 20 -24.45 2.57 29.74
CA ALA A 20 -24.54 3.49 30.87
C ALA A 20 -25.83 4.33 30.83
N LEU A 21 -26.26 4.78 29.64
CA LEU A 21 -27.52 5.50 29.47
C LEU A 21 -28.75 4.62 29.79
N VAL A 22 -28.73 3.34 29.41
CA VAL A 22 -29.79 2.37 29.74
C VAL A 22 -29.91 2.21 31.26
N GLU A 23 -28.79 2.05 31.96
CA GLU A 23 -28.78 1.87 33.42
C GLU A 23 -29.22 3.14 34.17
N ASP A 24 -28.80 4.31 33.69
CA ASP A 24 -29.25 5.60 34.22
C ASP A 24 -30.77 5.75 34.09
N ILE A 25 -31.34 5.46 32.91
CA ILE A 25 -32.79 5.53 32.69
C ILE A 25 -33.54 4.48 33.52
N ARG A 26 -32.96 3.29 33.71
CA ARG A 26 -33.55 2.25 34.58
C ARG A 26 -33.64 2.71 36.03
N THR A 27 -32.64 3.44 36.50
CA THR A 27 -32.54 3.91 37.90
C THR A 27 -33.36 5.18 38.14
N ASN A 28 -33.22 6.17 37.26
CA ASN A 28 -33.70 7.53 37.47
C ASN A 28 -34.96 7.86 36.63
N GLY A 29 -35.34 6.96 35.72
CA GLY A 29 -36.38 7.23 34.72
C GLY A 29 -35.91 8.20 33.64
N LEU A 30 -36.80 8.51 32.69
CA LEU A 30 -36.50 9.46 31.63
C LEU A 30 -36.65 10.91 32.13
N LEU A 31 -35.52 11.59 32.36
CA LEU A 31 -35.51 12.99 32.79
C LEU A 31 -35.88 13.95 31.65
N ASP A 32 -35.18 13.87 30.52
CA ASP A 32 -35.43 14.73 29.35
C ASP A 32 -36.41 14.05 28.37
N PRO A 33 -37.54 14.69 28.00
CA PRO A 33 -38.48 14.10 27.06
C PRO A 33 -37.87 13.84 25.67
N ILE A 34 -38.48 12.89 24.94
CA ILE A 34 -38.18 12.59 23.54
C ILE A 34 -39.02 13.53 22.67
N ILE A 35 -38.37 14.24 21.75
CA ILE A 35 -39.02 15.29 20.98
C ILE A 35 -39.43 14.75 19.61
N THR A 36 -40.66 15.06 19.22
CA THR A 36 -41.34 14.46 18.06
C THR A 36 -41.93 15.53 17.14
N HIS A 37 -41.99 15.25 15.85
CA HIS A 37 -42.67 16.07 14.85
C HIS A 37 -43.32 15.15 13.82
N ASP A 38 -44.58 15.40 13.46
CA ASP A 38 -45.38 14.59 12.54
C ASP A 38 -45.31 13.07 12.84
N GLY A 39 -45.36 12.71 14.12
CA GLY A 39 -45.33 11.31 14.55
C GLY A 39 -43.96 10.62 14.42
N LYS A 40 -42.88 11.37 14.12
CA LYS A 40 -41.50 10.87 14.03
C LYS A 40 -40.60 11.53 15.08
N ILE A 41 -39.57 10.83 15.55
CA ILE A 41 -38.61 11.34 16.55
C ILE A 41 -37.59 12.25 15.87
N ILE A 42 -37.48 13.51 16.32
CA ILE A 42 -36.49 14.49 15.83
C ILE A 42 -35.31 14.69 16.81
N ASP A 43 -35.51 14.45 18.11
CA ASP A 43 -34.45 14.45 19.12
C ASP A 43 -34.73 13.40 20.21
N GLY A 44 -33.69 12.74 20.72
CA GLY A 44 -33.83 11.71 21.76
C GLY A 44 -33.92 10.27 21.26
N ARG A 45 -33.43 9.96 20.06
CA ARG A 45 -33.41 8.58 19.51
C ARG A 45 -32.73 7.57 20.45
N ASN A 46 -31.56 7.91 21.01
CA ASN A 46 -30.87 7.05 21.97
C ASN A 46 -31.66 6.92 23.29
N ARG A 47 -32.31 8.00 23.76
CA ARG A 47 -33.17 7.95 24.95
C ARG A 47 -34.38 7.05 24.73
N TYR A 48 -35.00 7.09 23.54
CA TYR A 48 -36.07 6.19 23.15
C TYR A 48 -35.61 4.72 23.15
N ARG A 49 -34.48 4.43 22.47
CA ARG A 49 -33.89 3.07 22.46
C ARG A 49 -33.63 2.57 23.89
N ALA A 50 -33.02 3.42 24.73
CA ALA A 50 -32.69 3.08 26.10
C ALA A 50 -33.92 2.92 27.00
N CYS A 51 -35.00 3.69 26.82
CA CYS A 51 -36.28 3.49 27.53
C CYS A 51 -36.88 2.12 27.22
N VAL A 52 -36.89 1.74 25.93
CA VAL A 52 -37.40 0.43 25.48
C VAL A 52 -36.61 -0.71 26.11
N GLU A 53 -35.28 -0.61 26.16
CA GLU A 53 -34.41 -1.63 26.76
C GLU A 53 -34.47 -1.66 28.30
N ALA A 54 -34.63 -0.50 28.93
CA ALA A 54 -34.81 -0.40 30.38
C ALA A 54 -36.21 -0.82 30.86
N GLY A 55 -37.18 -1.00 29.96
CA GLY A 55 -38.58 -1.26 30.30
C GLY A 55 -39.32 -0.04 30.89
N VAL A 56 -38.79 1.17 30.67
CA VAL A 56 -39.35 2.43 31.18
C VAL A 56 -40.22 3.08 30.11
N ALA A 57 -41.42 3.52 30.49
CA ALA A 57 -42.34 4.17 29.55
C ALA A 57 -41.74 5.49 29.03
N PRO A 58 -41.53 5.66 27.70
CA PRO A 58 -40.97 6.88 27.15
C PRO A 58 -41.96 8.05 27.23
N ARG A 59 -41.47 9.21 27.64
CA ARG A 59 -42.23 10.48 27.63
C ARG A 59 -41.92 11.27 26.37
N PHE A 60 -42.97 11.65 25.64
CA PHE A 60 -42.87 12.39 24.39
C PHE A 60 -43.37 13.83 24.53
N GLU A 61 -42.74 14.73 23.78
CA GLU A 61 -43.20 16.11 23.62
C GLU A 61 -43.18 16.49 22.13
N VAL A 62 -44.18 17.24 21.68
CA VAL A 62 -44.28 17.67 20.28
C VAL A 62 -43.49 18.97 20.10
N TRP A 63 -42.59 18.99 19.11
CA TRP A 63 -41.82 20.18 18.78
C TRP A 63 -42.74 21.30 18.28
N ARG A 64 -42.58 22.49 18.88
CA ARG A 64 -43.29 23.71 18.48
C ARG A 64 -42.28 24.69 17.89
N GLN A 65 -42.66 25.36 16.80
CA GLN A 65 -41.81 26.30 16.10
C GLN A 65 -41.53 27.54 16.98
N ASN A 66 -40.31 27.65 17.50
CA ASN A 66 -39.86 28.77 18.34
C ASN A 66 -38.86 29.65 17.60
N GLY A 67 -39.29 30.26 16.49
CA GLY A 67 -38.51 31.29 15.77
C GLY A 67 -37.26 30.80 15.02
N LYS A 68 -36.87 29.52 15.12
CA LYS A 68 -35.82 28.88 14.33
C LYS A 68 -36.40 27.75 13.48
N PRO A 69 -35.90 27.53 12.24
CA PRO A 69 -36.16 26.32 11.48
C PRO A 69 -35.85 25.06 12.31
N MET A 70 -36.62 23.98 12.08
CA MET A 70 -36.45 22.72 12.80
C MET A 70 -35.03 22.17 12.70
N LEU A 71 -34.42 22.26 11.51
CA LEU A 71 -33.06 21.80 11.27
C LEU A 71 -32.05 22.50 12.19
N ASP A 72 -32.10 23.83 12.26
CA ASP A 72 -31.20 24.63 13.11
C ASP A 72 -31.38 24.28 14.59
N TRP A 73 -32.62 24.00 15.00
CA TRP A 73 -32.93 23.58 16.37
C TRP A 73 -32.35 22.19 16.68
N VAL A 74 -32.56 21.20 15.80
CA VAL A 74 -32.05 19.83 15.98
C VAL A 74 -30.52 19.83 16.01
N VAL A 75 -29.89 20.55 15.08
CA VAL A 75 -28.42 20.68 15.01
C VAL A 75 -27.89 21.33 16.28
N SER A 76 -28.44 22.47 16.71
CA SER A 76 -27.98 23.15 17.92
C SER A 76 -28.14 22.27 19.18
N LYS A 77 -29.26 21.54 19.33
CA LYS A 77 -29.48 20.64 20.47
C LYS A 77 -28.52 19.46 20.49
N ASN A 78 -28.18 18.90 19.34
CA ASN A 78 -27.33 17.72 19.23
C ASN A 78 -25.83 18.05 19.24
N LEU A 79 -25.45 19.22 18.70
CA LEU A 79 -24.06 19.70 18.66
C LEU A 79 -23.49 19.94 20.07
N HIS A 80 -24.29 20.50 21.00
CA HIS A 80 -23.84 20.79 22.36
C HIS A 80 -23.91 19.61 23.34
N ARG A 81 -24.73 18.60 23.03
CA ARG A 81 -24.96 17.44 23.91
C ARG A 81 -24.08 16.23 23.59
N ARG A 82 -23.39 16.23 22.45
CA ARG A 82 -22.46 15.17 22.05
C ARG A 82 -21.05 15.75 21.92
N HIS A 83 -20.08 15.13 22.58
CA HIS A 83 -18.66 15.48 22.44
C HIS A 83 -18.09 14.96 21.10
N LEU A 84 -18.72 15.31 19.98
CA LEU A 84 -18.23 14.91 18.65
C LEU A 84 -16.93 15.64 18.35
N ASN A 85 -15.92 14.88 17.93
CA ASN A 85 -14.68 15.44 17.43
C ASN A 85 -14.89 16.15 16.07
N GLU A 86 -13.91 16.90 15.60
CA GLU A 86 -14.03 17.68 14.37
C GLU A 86 -14.35 16.81 13.14
N THR A 87 -13.76 15.61 13.04
CA THR A 87 -14.01 14.67 11.93
C THR A 87 -15.46 14.18 11.95
N GLN A 88 -15.97 13.75 13.10
CA GLN A 88 -17.35 13.29 13.26
C GLN A 88 -18.35 14.40 12.93
N ARG A 89 -18.08 15.64 13.38
CA ARG A 89 -18.90 16.81 12.99
C ARG A 89 -18.85 17.06 11.49
N GLY A 90 -17.70 16.83 10.86
CA GLY A 90 -17.53 16.85 9.42
C GLY A 90 -18.39 15.81 8.69
N VAL A 91 -18.52 14.59 9.24
CA VAL A 91 -19.34 13.53 8.63
C VAL A 91 -20.81 13.92 8.64
N VAL A 92 -21.28 14.43 9.78
CA VAL A 92 -22.64 14.97 9.92
C VAL A 92 -22.86 16.15 8.96
N ALA A 93 -21.87 17.04 8.80
CA ALA A 93 -21.94 18.15 7.85
C ALA A 93 -22.01 17.68 6.39
N ASN A 94 -21.27 16.64 6.02
CA ASN A 94 -21.35 16.06 4.68
C ASN A 94 -22.72 15.42 4.41
N LYS A 95 -23.27 14.69 5.39
CA LYS A 95 -24.65 14.15 5.33
C LYS A 95 -25.69 15.25 5.20
N LEU A 96 -25.53 16.37 5.93
CA LEU A 96 -26.40 17.54 5.82
C LEU A 96 -26.40 18.15 4.41
N ALA A 97 -25.24 18.19 3.75
CA ALA A 97 -25.11 18.74 2.41
C ALA A 97 -25.74 17.86 1.33
N ASN A 98 -25.72 16.54 1.53
CA ASN A 98 -26.27 15.55 0.58
C ASN A 98 -27.74 15.17 0.88
N MET A 99 -28.36 15.73 1.92
CA MET A 99 -29.74 15.44 2.28
C MET A 99 -30.72 16.17 1.35
N PRO A 100 -31.68 15.47 0.70
CA PRO A 100 -32.73 16.12 -0.08
C PRO A 100 -33.67 16.88 0.86
N LEU A 101 -33.87 18.17 0.61
CA LEU A 101 -34.69 19.02 1.46
C LEU A 101 -36.11 19.12 0.90
N GLY A 102 -37.02 18.32 1.45
CA GLY A 102 -38.45 18.50 1.18
C GLY A 102 -38.94 19.88 1.62
N GLY A 103 -39.86 20.49 0.85
CA GLY A 103 -40.35 21.87 1.05
C GLY A 103 -40.98 22.21 2.42
N ALA A 104 -41.23 21.22 3.28
CA ALA A 104 -41.65 21.44 4.67
C ALA A 104 -40.47 21.79 5.61
N ILE A 105 -39.26 21.33 5.29
CA ILE A 105 -38.05 21.53 6.12
C ILE A 105 -37.55 22.99 6.06
N TYR A 106 -37.88 23.72 4.97
CA TYR A 106 -37.32 25.04 4.64
C TYR A 106 -38.30 26.22 4.60
N ARG A 107 -39.53 26.11 5.09
CA ARG A 107 -40.56 27.16 4.89
C ARG A 107 -40.33 28.50 5.62
N CYS A 108 -39.10 28.83 6.02
CA CYS A 108 -38.74 30.10 6.67
C CYS A 108 -37.43 30.75 6.20
N LEU A 109 -36.86 30.41 5.03
CA LEU A 109 -35.69 31.13 4.50
C LEU A 109 -35.94 31.55 3.05
N ASN A 110 -35.84 32.85 2.80
CA ASN A 110 -36.07 33.49 1.50
C ASN A 110 -35.24 32.85 0.38
N SER A 111 -35.94 32.52 -0.72
CA SER A 111 -35.44 32.42 -2.09
C SER A 111 -34.11 31.69 -2.33
N SER A 112 -34.18 30.37 -2.51
CA SER A 112 -33.40 29.69 -3.57
C SER A 112 -34.03 28.35 -3.89
N THR A 113 -34.08 28.04 -5.19
CA THR A 113 -34.57 26.80 -5.81
C THR A 113 -33.63 25.60 -5.61
N ASP A 114 -32.84 25.61 -4.53
CA ASP A 114 -31.83 24.57 -4.28
C ASP A 114 -32.42 23.47 -3.41
N ASP A 115 -32.47 22.25 -3.96
CA ASP A 115 -32.95 21.05 -3.27
C ASP A 115 -32.01 20.56 -2.15
N HIS A 116 -30.83 21.20 -1.96
CA HIS A 116 -29.77 20.78 -1.05
C HIS A 116 -29.09 21.96 -0.31
N ILE A 117 -28.54 21.71 0.88
CA ILE A 117 -27.72 22.69 1.62
C ILE A 117 -26.31 22.71 1.03
N SER A 118 -25.79 23.91 0.73
CA SER A 118 -24.40 24.04 0.29
C SER A 118 -23.41 23.53 1.34
N GLN A 119 -22.31 22.90 0.91
CA GLN A 119 -21.26 22.41 1.82
C GLN A 119 -20.75 23.49 2.80
N THR A 120 -20.64 24.74 2.32
CA THR A 120 -20.23 25.88 3.16
C THR A 120 -21.22 26.12 4.31
N LYS A 121 -22.52 26.05 4.02
CA LYS A 121 -23.56 26.24 5.03
C LYS A 121 -23.60 25.07 6.00
N ALA A 122 -23.53 23.83 5.52
CA ALA A 122 -23.45 22.65 6.39
C ALA A 122 -22.21 22.66 7.31
N ALA A 123 -21.05 23.07 6.78
CA ALA A 123 -19.82 23.22 7.56
C ALA A 123 -19.98 24.24 8.69
N SER A 124 -20.59 25.40 8.39
CA SER A 124 -20.89 26.43 9.38
C SER A 124 -21.84 25.94 10.47
N MET A 125 -22.90 25.20 10.10
CA MET A 125 -23.87 24.63 11.06
C MET A 125 -23.23 23.64 12.03
N MET A 126 -22.21 22.92 11.60
CA MET A 126 -21.49 21.93 12.41
C MET A 126 -20.19 22.44 13.03
N ASN A 127 -19.88 23.73 12.87
CA ASN A 127 -18.65 24.35 13.36
C ASN A 127 -17.39 23.57 12.93
N VAL A 128 -17.28 23.32 11.63
CA VAL A 128 -16.13 22.69 10.97
C VAL A 128 -15.71 23.49 9.74
N SER A 129 -14.48 23.28 9.27
CA SER A 129 -14.01 23.92 8.05
C SER A 129 -14.71 23.33 6.81
N ARG A 130 -14.88 24.13 5.75
CA ARG A 130 -15.35 23.62 4.45
C ARG A 130 -14.44 22.52 3.91
N SER A 131 -13.12 22.64 4.13
CA SER A 131 -12.13 21.63 3.76
C SER A 131 -12.35 20.29 4.46
N THR A 132 -12.82 20.27 5.71
CA THR A 132 -13.16 19.03 6.43
C THR A 132 -14.33 18.31 5.75
N VAL A 133 -15.37 19.06 5.35
CA VAL A 133 -16.52 18.51 4.61
C VAL A 133 -16.09 17.98 3.24
N GLN A 134 -15.23 18.69 2.52
CA GLN A 134 -14.68 18.26 1.23
C GLN A 134 -13.80 17.00 1.34
N ALA A 135 -12.97 16.91 2.39
CA ALA A 135 -12.17 15.74 2.68
C ALA A 135 -13.07 14.51 2.86
N ILE A 136 -14.14 14.64 3.65
CA ILE A 136 -15.08 13.55 3.91
C ILE A 136 -15.89 13.19 2.65
N ALA A 137 -16.32 14.18 1.87
CA ALA A 137 -16.95 13.92 0.57
C ALA A 137 -16.01 13.16 -0.39
N THR A 138 -14.70 13.43 -0.31
CA THR A 138 -13.70 12.68 -1.08
C THR A 138 -13.60 11.24 -0.57
N VAL A 139 -13.55 11.04 0.75
CA VAL A 139 -13.52 9.70 1.35
C VAL A 139 -14.78 8.91 0.97
N GLU A 140 -15.98 9.50 1.09
CA GLU A 140 -17.24 8.83 0.77
C GLU A 140 -17.31 8.41 -0.70
N ARG A 141 -16.78 9.23 -1.62
CA ARG A 141 -16.76 8.93 -3.05
C ARG A 141 -15.72 7.86 -3.42
N GLU A 142 -14.52 7.94 -2.85
CA GLU A 142 -13.37 7.14 -3.29
C GLU A 142 -13.18 5.87 -2.47
N LYS A 143 -13.52 5.91 -1.17
CA LYS A 143 -13.37 4.82 -0.18
C LYS A 143 -14.49 4.84 0.87
N PRO A 144 -15.74 4.54 0.49
CA PRO A 144 -16.87 4.53 1.42
C PRO A 144 -16.67 3.60 2.62
N GLU A 145 -15.85 2.56 2.50
CA GLU A 145 -15.50 1.62 3.57
C GLU A 145 -14.75 2.25 4.74
N LEU A 146 -14.13 3.44 4.55
CA LEU A 146 -13.46 4.18 5.63
C LEU A 146 -14.43 5.01 6.47
N ILE A 147 -15.61 5.36 5.95
CA ILE A 147 -16.58 6.24 6.64
C ILE A 147 -16.96 5.76 8.04
N PRO A 148 -17.20 4.46 8.31
CA PRO A 148 -17.49 3.97 9.66
C PRO A 148 -16.38 4.30 10.68
N LEU A 149 -15.11 4.30 10.27
CA LEU A 149 -13.97 4.63 11.15
C LEU A 149 -13.93 6.12 11.49
N LEU A 150 -14.36 6.98 10.56
CA LEU A 150 -14.49 8.42 10.78
C LEU A 150 -15.67 8.73 11.72
N GLU A 151 -16.75 7.94 11.62
CA GLU A 151 -17.93 8.04 12.48
C GLU A 151 -17.65 7.57 13.91
N SER A 152 -16.90 6.48 14.09
CA SER A 152 -16.47 6.01 15.42
C SER A 152 -15.40 6.91 16.05
N GLY A 153 -14.71 7.71 15.23
CA GLY A 153 -13.61 8.57 15.68
C GLY A 153 -12.27 7.86 15.81
N GLU A 154 -12.17 6.62 15.32
CA GLU A 154 -10.92 5.84 15.24
C GLU A 154 -9.94 6.38 14.18
N MET A 155 -10.45 7.11 13.18
CA MET A 155 -9.66 7.69 12.10
C MET A 155 -10.03 9.15 11.86
N SER A 156 -9.03 10.00 11.65
CA SER A 156 -9.25 11.39 11.24
C SER A 156 -9.50 11.52 9.74
N SER A 157 -10.21 12.59 9.32
CA SER A 157 -10.41 12.88 7.90
C SER A 157 -9.09 13.09 7.13
N HIS A 158 -8.05 13.58 7.81
CA HIS A 158 -6.74 13.80 7.20
C HIS A 158 -6.01 12.48 6.93
N GLU A 159 -6.01 11.53 7.86
CA GLU A 159 -5.40 10.21 7.67
C GLU A 159 -6.07 9.44 6.52
N ALA A 160 -7.41 9.48 6.45
CA ALA A 160 -8.16 8.85 5.36
C ALA A 160 -7.79 9.41 3.98
N VAL A 161 -7.71 10.75 3.86
CA VAL A 161 -7.29 11.40 2.60
C VAL A 161 -5.83 11.10 2.27
N GLN A 162 -4.94 11.04 3.25
CA GLN A 162 -3.54 10.66 3.02
C GLN A 162 -3.43 9.22 2.50
N GLN A 163 -4.22 8.30 3.03
CA GLN A 163 -4.27 6.93 2.54
C GLN A 163 -4.72 6.87 1.07
N ILE A 164 -5.81 7.55 0.71
CA ILE A 164 -6.31 7.62 -0.67
C ILE A 164 -5.24 8.20 -1.60
N ASN A 165 -4.61 9.31 -1.21
CA ASN A 165 -3.59 9.97 -2.03
C ASN A 165 -2.33 9.10 -2.21
N ARG A 166 -1.94 8.34 -1.17
CA ARG A 166 -0.83 7.39 -1.25
C ARG A 166 -1.12 6.30 -2.27
N GLU A 167 -2.29 5.68 -2.19
CA GLU A 167 -2.69 4.61 -3.11
C GLU A 167 -2.80 5.10 -4.56
N LYS A 168 -3.43 6.26 -4.80
CA LYS A 168 -3.49 6.87 -6.15
C LYS A 168 -2.12 7.18 -6.73
N ARG A 169 -1.16 7.56 -5.88
CA ARG A 169 0.23 7.82 -6.29
C ARG A 169 0.92 6.51 -6.67
N GLU A 170 0.72 5.44 -5.88
CA GLU A 170 1.24 4.10 -6.17
C GLU A 170 0.66 3.56 -7.49
N GLU A 171 -0.64 3.67 -7.70
CA GLU A 171 -1.30 3.26 -8.95
C GLU A 171 -0.74 3.99 -10.17
N ARG A 172 -0.61 5.32 -10.09
CA ARG A 172 -0.04 6.13 -11.17
C ARG A 172 1.40 5.73 -11.46
N PHE A 173 2.20 5.48 -10.42
CA PHE A 173 3.58 5.04 -10.57
C PHE A 173 3.68 3.68 -11.27
N ILE A 174 2.81 2.74 -10.90
CA ILE A 174 2.73 1.42 -11.54
C ILE A 174 2.33 1.57 -13.02
N GLU A 175 1.33 2.40 -13.32
CA GLU A 175 0.85 2.63 -14.68
C GLU A 175 1.91 3.30 -15.57
N GLU A 176 2.61 4.30 -15.04
CA GLU A 176 3.75 4.94 -15.71
C GLU A 176 4.89 3.94 -15.96
N THR A 177 5.18 3.08 -14.98
CA THR A 177 6.19 2.03 -15.13
C THR A 177 5.80 1.05 -16.24
N LYS A 178 4.54 0.59 -16.26
CA LYS A 178 4.02 -0.29 -17.31
C LYS A 178 4.07 0.33 -18.71
N LYS A 179 3.84 1.65 -18.83
CA LYS A 179 3.96 2.39 -20.10
C LYS A 179 5.40 2.51 -20.61
N GLN A 180 6.37 2.50 -19.70
CA GLN A 180 7.79 2.61 -20.04
C GLN A 180 8.44 1.27 -20.42
N THR A 181 7.82 0.15 -20.09
CA THR A 181 8.35 -1.20 -20.33
C THR A 181 7.79 -1.80 -21.62
N SER A 182 8.65 -2.35 -22.49
CA SER A 182 8.18 -3.04 -23.71
C SER A 182 7.58 -4.42 -23.44
N TYR A 183 7.95 -5.04 -22.32
CA TYR A 183 7.40 -6.29 -21.82
C TYR A 183 7.02 -6.12 -20.34
N PRO A 184 5.99 -6.80 -19.83
CA PRO A 184 5.71 -6.80 -18.40
C PRO A 184 6.83 -7.47 -17.61
N ALA A 185 7.12 -6.95 -16.41
CA ALA A 185 7.92 -7.64 -15.41
C ALA A 185 7.02 -8.57 -14.61
N LEU A 186 7.27 -9.89 -14.67
CA LEU A 186 6.42 -10.92 -14.05
C LEU A 186 7.07 -11.47 -12.78
N ILE A 187 6.31 -11.54 -11.69
CA ILE A 187 6.73 -12.14 -10.42
C ILE A 187 5.80 -13.29 -10.04
N ILE A 188 6.38 -14.44 -9.75
CA ILE A 188 5.69 -15.64 -9.26
C ILE A 188 5.95 -15.75 -7.75
N HIS A 189 4.89 -15.98 -6.97
CA HIS A 189 5.04 -16.28 -5.55
C HIS A 189 5.09 -17.80 -5.37
N GLU A 190 6.31 -18.35 -5.34
CA GLU A 190 6.55 -19.79 -5.24
C GLU A 190 7.98 -20.06 -4.76
N ASP A 191 8.21 -21.27 -4.24
CA ASP A 191 9.57 -21.78 -4.05
C ASP A 191 10.28 -21.94 -5.40
N CYS A 192 11.51 -21.42 -5.50
CA CYS A 192 12.34 -21.54 -6.68
C CYS A 192 12.49 -23.00 -7.17
N TYR A 193 12.56 -24.00 -6.29
CA TYR A 193 12.65 -25.41 -6.71
C TYR A 193 11.48 -25.82 -7.62
N ALA A 194 10.27 -25.38 -7.31
CA ALA A 194 9.06 -25.78 -8.03
C ALA A 194 9.04 -25.31 -9.50
N LEU A 195 9.82 -24.28 -9.82
CA LEU A 195 9.86 -23.70 -11.17
C LEU A 195 10.98 -24.26 -12.05
N THR A 196 11.93 -24.98 -11.49
CA THR A 196 13.16 -25.42 -12.20
C THR A 196 12.86 -26.07 -13.55
N ASP A 197 11.87 -26.96 -13.61
CA ASP A 197 11.53 -27.71 -14.81
C ASP A 197 10.59 -26.96 -15.78
N SER A 198 9.86 -25.97 -15.27
CA SER A 198 8.86 -25.20 -16.04
C SER A 198 9.42 -23.90 -16.62
N VAL A 199 10.63 -23.48 -16.23
CA VAL A 199 11.24 -22.25 -16.74
C VAL A 199 11.68 -22.41 -18.19
N ASP A 200 11.24 -21.49 -19.05
CA ASP A 200 11.70 -21.37 -20.44
C ASP A 200 13.24 -21.33 -20.52
N PRO A 201 13.86 -21.79 -21.63
CA PRO A 201 15.31 -21.64 -21.81
C PRO A 201 15.78 -20.19 -21.64
N ILE A 202 16.75 -19.97 -20.75
CA ILE A 202 17.12 -18.63 -20.24
C ILE A 202 18.23 -18.00 -21.10
N ASP A 203 18.05 -16.76 -21.56
CA ASP A 203 19.12 -16.01 -22.24
C ASP A 203 20.08 -15.39 -21.22
N LEU A 204 19.53 -14.83 -20.13
CA LEU A 204 20.31 -14.25 -19.04
C LEU A 204 19.74 -14.63 -17.67
N LEU A 205 20.52 -15.37 -16.89
CA LEU A 205 20.23 -15.64 -15.48
C LEU A 205 20.89 -14.57 -14.60
N ILE A 206 20.14 -13.93 -13.72
CA ILE A 206 20.70 -13.11 -12.64
C ILE A 206 20.13 -13.67 -11.34
N ALA A 207 21.00 -14.16 -10.45
CA ALA A 207 20.58 -14.77 -9.20
C ALA A 207 21.32 -14.14 -8.02
N ASP A 208 20.58 -13.72 -7.00
CA ASP A 208 21.11 -13.34 -5.69
C ASP A 208 20.52 -14.26 -4.62
N PRO A 209 20.98 -15.52 -4.54
CA PRO A 209 20.45 -16.49 -3.59
C PRO A 209 20.66 -16.00 -2.15
N PRO A 210 19.80 -16.44 -1.21
CA PRO A 210 20.07 -16.25 0.21
C PRO A 210 21.42 -16.84 0.59
N TYR A 211 22.10 -16.21 1.55
CA TYR A 211 23.44 -16.63 1.96
C TYR A 211 23.39 -17.84 2.87
N PHE A 212 24.55 -18.46 3.12
CA PHE A 212 24.65 -19.70 3.93
C PHE A 212 24.11 -19.59 5.37
N THR A 213 23.85 -18.38 5.85
CA THR A 213 23.11 -18.11 7.08
C THR A 213 21.65 -18.55 7.01
N ASP A 214 21.08 -18.58 5.80
CA ASP A 214 19.66 -18.78 5.53
C ASP A 214 19.40 -20.12 4.81
N GLY A 215 20.43 -20.71 4.19
CA GLY A 215 20.38 -22.05 3.58
C GLY A 215 21.51 -22.29 2.58
N ASP A 216 21.67 -23.54 2.14
CA ASP A 216 22.58 -23.88 1.04
C ASP A 216 21.79 -23.94 -0.27
N PHE A 217 22.01 -22.96 -1.14
CA PHE A 217 21.32 -22.82 -2.43
C PHE A 217 22.18 -23.26 -3.63
N THR A 218 23.33 -23.89 -3.38
CA THR A 218 24.28 -24.29 -4.43
C THR A 218 23.64 -25.23 -5.47
N GLU A 219 22.87 -26.23 -5.03
CA GLU A 219 22.16 -27.14 -5.92
C GLU A 219 21.14 -26.41 -6.81
N HIS A 220 20.41 -25.43 -6.26
CA HIS A 220 19.43 -24.65 -7.01
C HIS A 220 20.10 -23.85 -8.12
N ILE A 221 21.22 -23.19 -7.79
CA ILE A 221 22.01 -22.46 -8.79
C ILE A 221 22.50 -23.41 -9.88
N SER A 222 23.00 -24.60 -9.53
CA SER A 222 23.39 -25.62 -10.52
C SER A 222 22.24 -25.99 -11.46
N LEU A 223 21.05 -26.22 -10.91
CA LEU A 223 19.86 -26.55 -11.72
C LEU A 223 19.47 -25.42 -12.66
N TYR A 224 19.48 -24.17 -12.21
CA TYR A 224 19.18 -23.02 -13.08
C TYR A 224 20.28 -22.75 -14.12
N LEU A 225 21.56 -22.98 -13.80
CA LEU A 225 22.64 -22.90 -14.78
C LEU A 225 22.43 -23.91 -15.92
N ALA A 226 21.85 -25.08 -15.65
CA ALA A 226 21.51 -26.06 -16.68
C ALA A 226 20.40 -25.56 -17.65
N ARG A 227 19.51 -24.66 -17.19
CA ARG A 227 18.42 -24.05 -17.97
C ARG A 227 18.86 -22.88 -18.85
N VAL A 228 20.05 -22.33 -18.61
CA VAL A 228 20.62 -21.28 -19.46
C VAL A 228 20.89 -21.83 -20.86
N LYS A 229 20.59 -21.07 -21.91
CA LYS A 229 20.86 -21.48 -23.30
C LYS A 229 22.36 -21.62 -23.55
N ASP A 230 22.71 -22.33 -24.61
CA ASP A 230 24.12 -22.46 -25.04
C ASP A 230 24.73 -21.11 -25.42
N THR A 231 23.88 -20.21 -25.93
CA THR A 231 24.18 -18.80 -26.23
C THR A 231 24.01 -17.87 -25.03
N GLY A 232 23.54 -18.39 -23.90
CA GLY A 232 23.16 -17.62 -22.72
C GLY A 232 24.31 -17.32 -21.77
N GLN A 233 24.04 -16.47 -20.79
CA GLN A 233 25.00 -16.01 -19.80
C GLN A 233 24.36 -15.97 -18.41
N ALA A 234 25.17 -15.98 -17.34
CA ALA A 234 24.65 -15.92 -15.97
C ALA A 234 25.51 -15.07 -15.04
N TYR A 235 24.86 -14.42 -14.09
CA TYR A 235 25.46 -13.70 -12.97
C TYR A 235 24.89 -14.26 -11.66
N VAL A 236 25.74 -14.86 -10.84
CA VAL A 236 25.35 -15.41 -9.54
C VAL A 236 26.09 -14.65 -8.44
N PHE A 237 25.35 -13.90 -7.63
CA PHE A 237 25.92 -13.23 -6.47
C PHE A 237 26.22 -14.23 -5.36
N CYS A 238 27.30 -13.97 -4.62
CA CYS A 238 27.59 -14.66 -3.37
C CYS A 238 28.24 -13.69 -2.37
N SER A 239 28.13 -14.04 -1.09
CA SER A 239 28.69 -13.21 -0.03
C SER A 239 30.23 -13.18 -0.07
N ALA A 240 30.82 -12.33 0.79
CA ALA A 240 32.27 -12.32 1.02
C ALA A 240 32.72 -13.41 2.02
N ASP A 241 31.83 -14.32 2.45
CA ASP A 241 32.20 -15.40 3.37
C ASP A 241 33.03 -16.48 2.68
N PRO A 242 34.23 -16.82 3.16
CA PRO A 242 35.09 -17.81 2.51
C PRO A 242 34.46 -19.20 2.31
N LYS A 243 33.55 -19.63 3.21
CA LYS A 243 32.90 -20.95 3.08
C LYS A 243 31.89 -20.95 1.95
N GLU A 244 31.09 -19.89 1.87
CA GLU A 244 30.11 -19.72 0.80
C GLU A 244 30.80 -19.57 -0.56
N ILE A 245 31.87 -18.76 -0.63
CA ILE A 245 32.70 -18.64 -1.84
C ILE A 245 33.23 -20.01 -2.26
N ALA A 246 33.81 -20.78 -1.33
CA ALA A 246 34.33 -22.11 -1.65
C ALA A 246 33.22 -23.04 -2.18
N ALA A 247 32.01 -22.99 -1.60
CA ALA A 247 30.92 -23.83 -2.06
C ALA A 247 30.46 -23.45 -3.48
N TYR A 248 30.24 -22.17 -3.76
CA TYR A 248 29.83 -21.72 -5.10
C TYR A 248 30.90 -21.97 -6.19
N LEU A 249 32.18 -21.97 -5.83
CA LEU A 249 33.26 -22.32 -6.77
C LEU A 249 33.34 -23.82 -7.10
N ASN A 250 32.67 -24.69 -6.33
CA ASN A 250 32.69 -26.14 -6.50
C ASN A 250 31.36 -26.72 -7.00
N ILE A 251 30.40 -25.89 -7.39
CA ILE A 251 29.10 -26.37 -7.88
C ILE A 251 29.23 -27.04 -9.24
N GLU A 252 28.28 -27.92 -9.57
CA GLU A 252 28.14 -28.45 -10.93
C GLU A 252 27.64 -27.33 -11.85
N THR A 253 28.42 -27.00 -12.89
CA THR A 253 28.09 -25.92 -13.82
C THR A 253 27.50 -26.43 -15.13
N TYR A 254 27.42 -27.75 -15.32
CA TYR A 254 26.94 -28.39 -16.54
C TYR A 254 27.71 -27.86 -17.77
N LYS A 255 27.02 -27.20 -18.69
CA LYS A 255 27.59 -26.60 -19.91
C LYS A 255 28.12 -25.18 -19.70
N MET A 256 27.84 -24.56 -18.57
CA MET A 256 28.24 -23.19 -18.29
C MET A 256 29.68 -23.15 -17.82
N ARG A 257 30.48 -22.25 -18.39
CA ARG A 257 31.86 -21.99 -17.96
C ARG A 257 31.89 -20.77 -17.04
N LEU A 258 32.48 -20.91 -15.85
CA LEU A 258 32.83 -19.75 -15.02
C LEU A 258 33.92 -18.94 -15.73
N GLU A 259 33.56 -17.80 -16.30
CA GLU A 259 34.47 -16.96 -17.08
C GLU A 259 35.28 -16.03 -16.20
N GLN A 260 34.62 -15.40 -15.23
CA GLN A 260 35.23 -14.37 -14.40
C GLN A 260 34.53 -14.25 -13.05
N ILE A 261 35.30 -13.86 -12.04
CA ILE A 261 34.76 -13.41 -10.75
C ILE A 261 34.74 -11.88 -10.75
N LEU A 262 33.56 -11.31 -10.59
CA LEU A 262 33.34 -9.88 -10.46
C LEU A 262 33.22 -9.52 -8.97
N VAL A 263 33.60 -8.29 -8.64
CA VAL A 263 33.54 -7.74 -7.28
C VAL A 263 32.64 -6.51 -7.31
N TRP A 264 31.55 -6.56 -6.55
CA TRP A 264 30.74 -5.39 -6.26
C TRP A 264 31.19 -4.77 -4.93
N ASN A 265 31.88 -3.64 -4.99
CA ASN A 265 32.27 -2.82 -3.85
C ASN A 265 31.23 -1.71 -3.60
N TYR A 266 30.88 -1.47 -2.33
CA TYR A 266 29.98 -0.41 -1.91
C TYR A 266 30.56 0.34 -0.70
N ASN A 267 30.36 1.66 -0.64
CA ASN A 267 31.01 2.51 0.36
C ASN A 267 30.06 2.99 1.48
N ASN A 268 28.74 2.78 1.34
CA ASN A 268 27.74 3.38 2.20
C ASN A 268 27.06 2.43 3.20
N THR A 269 27.12 1.10 3.01
CA THR A 269 26.36 0.12 3.81
C THR A 269 27.21 -1.03 4.38
N GLY A 270 28.49 -0.79 4.68
CA GLY A 270 29.38 -1.82 5.23
C GLY A 270 28.96 -2.32 6.63
N GLN A 271 28.99 -3.64 6.83
CA GLN A 271 28.77 -4.21 8.16
C GLN A 271 30.03 -4.03 9.02
N ARG A 272 29.89 -3.42 10.21
CA ARG A 272 30.98 -3.35 11.18
C ARG A 272 31.38 -4.75 11.61
N GLN A 273 32.61 -5.11 11.35
CA GLN A 273 33.18 -6.40 11.74
C GLN A 273 33.92 -6.29 13.07
N PRO A 274 34.08 -7.39 13.82
CA PRO A 274 34.94 -7.42 15.00
C PRO A 274 36.37 -6.99 14.66
N ASN A 275 37.11 -6.46 15.63
CA ASN A 275 38.47 -5.89 15.45
C ASN A 275 39.51 -6.82 14.78
N LYS A 276 39.22 -8.11 14.63
CA LYS A 276 40.07 -9.12 13.95
C LYS A 276 39.77 -9.27 12.44
N ARG A 277 38.81 -8.53 11.89
CA ARG A 277 38.41 -8.60 10.47
C ARG A 277 38.32 -7.20 9.88
N TYR A 278 38.67 -7.09 8.60
CA TYR A 278 38.33 -5.91 7.81
C TYR A 278 36.82 -5.79 7.65
N THR A 279 36.32 -4.55 7.53
CA THR A 279 34.91 -4.28 7.20
C THR A 279 34.53 -4.99 5.90
N SER A 280 33.43 -5.74 5.92
CA SER A 280 32.90 -6.36 4.70
C SER A 280 32.08 -5.32 3.94
N ASN A 281 32.63 -4.83 2.84
CA ASN A 281 32.03 -3.79 2.00
C ASN A 281 31.99 -4.19 0.51
N TYR A 282 32.08 -5.50 0.24
CA TYR A 282 31.94 -6.04 -1.09
C TYR A 282 31.17 -7.35 -1.10
N GLN A 283 30.65 -7.69 -2.27
CA GLN A 283 30.09 -9.01 -2.61
C GLN A 283 30.73 -9.49 -3.91
N LEU A 284 30.77 -10.80 -4.10
CA LEU A 284 31.23 -11.39 -5.34
C LEU A 284 30.04 -11.64 -6.26
N CYS A 285 30.32 -11.64 -7.56
CA CYS A 285 29.38 -12.05 -8.58
C CYS A 285 30.12 -12.95 -9.58
N LEU A 286 29.75 -14.22 -9.59
CA LEU A 286 30.29 -15.25 -10.46
C LEU A 286 29.64 -15.13 -11.83
N TYR A 287 30.45 -14.84 -12.84
CA TYR A 287 29.99 -14.63 -14.20
C TYR A 287 30.25 -15.86 -15.06
N TYR A 288 29.18 -16.47 -15.54
CA TYR A 288 29.21 -17.68 -16.36
C TYR A 288 28.79 -17.40 -17.80
N ARG A 289 29.32 -18.19 -18.73
CA ARG A 289 29.00 -18.14 -20.15
C ARG A 289 28.69 -19.53 -20.68
N GLY A 290 27.64 -19.62 -21.50
CA GLY A 290 27.39 -20.80 -22.31
C GLY A 290 28.46 -20.99 -23.39
N PRO A 291 28.58 -22.20 -23.96
CA PRO A 291 29.60 -22.53 -24.95
C PRO A 291 29.58 -21.63 -26.19
N ASP A 292 28.39 -21.18 -26.60
CA ASP A 292 28.15 -20.37 -27.80
C ASP A 292 27.78 -18.91 -27.44
N ALA A 293 28.05 -18.48 -26.21
CA ALA A 293 27.69 -17.15 -25.74
C ALA A 293 28.38 -16.06 -26.59
N PRO A 294 27.64 -15.04 -27.08
CA PRO A 294 28.22 -13.94 -27.86
C PRO A 294 29.09 -13.03 -26.97
N PRO A 295 30.05 -12.29 -27.54
CA PRO A 295 30.82 -11.31 -26.77
C PRO A 295 29.91 -10.36 -25.98
N ILE A 296 30.35 -9.91 -24.80
CA ILE A 296 29.59 -8.91 -24.04
C ILE A 296 29.42 -7.63 -24.86
N ASN A 297 28.25 -7.01 -24.76
CA ASN A 297 27.96 -5.73 -25.38
C ASN A 297 28.79 -4.63 -24.70
N LYS A 298 29.84 -4.15 -25.35
CA LYS A 298 30.72 -3.12 -24.78
C LYS A 298 30.16 -1.72 -25.02
N PRO A 299 29.93 -0.90 -23.98
CA PRO A 299 29.67 0.51 -24.18
C PRO A 299 30.93 1.17 -24.76
N SER A 300 30.73 2.12 -25.66
CA SER A 300 31.81 2.82 -26.36
C SER A 300 32.79 3.56 -25.43
N ASP A 301 32.36 3.88 -24.21
CA ASP A 301 33.19 4.57 -23.21
C ASP A 301 34.14 3.67 -22.42
N GLY A 302 33.95 2.34 -22.46
CA GLY A 302 34.75 1.34 -21.74
C GLY A 302 34.76 1.44 -20.21
N LYS A 303 34.08 2.42 -19.59
CA LYS A 303 34.20 2.75 -18.16
C LYS A 303 33.22 2.00 -17.26
N LYS A 304 32.24 1.30 -17.84
CA LYS A 304 31.17 0.59 -17.11
C LYS A 304 31.35 -0.93 -17.04
N GLN A 305 32.54 -1.45 -17.35
CA GLN A 305 32.82 -2.90 -17.44
C GLN A 305 34.04 -3.35 -16.63
N TYR A 306 34.40 -2.61 -15.57
CA TYR A 306 35.45 -3.08 -14.66
C TYR A 306 35.00 -4.35 -13.92
N ALA A 307 35.92 -5.29 -13.74
CA ALA A 307 35.66 -6.48 -12.94
C ALA A 307 35.38 -6.15 -11.47
N CYS A 308 36.07 -5.12 -10.94
CA CYS A 308 35.79 -4.53 -9.64
C CYS A 308 34.99 -3.24 -9.83
N GLN A 309 33.74 -3.25 -9.39
CA GLN A 309 32.77 -2.18 -9.60
C GLN A 309 32.44 -1.51 -8.27
N THR A 310 32.68 -0.21 -8.16
CA THR A 310 32.18 0.56 -7.02
C THR A 310 30.81 1.15 -7.36
N VAL A 311 29.77 0.62 -6.73
CA VAL A 311 28.38 1.10 -6.83
C VAL A 311 27.78 1.09 -5.43
N ASN A 312 27.25 2.22 -4.95
CA ASN A 312 26.64 2.25 -3.63
C ASN A 312 25.31 1.48 -3.60
N ALA A 313 25.03 0.82 -2.48
CA ALA A 313 23.73 0.17 -2.29
C ALA A 313 22.64 1.24 -2.07
N PRO A 314 21.36 0.93 -2.37
CA PRO A 314 20.27 1.85 -2.05
C PRO A 314 20.21 2.12 -0.55
N ASP A 315 20.16 3.41 -0.16
CA ASP A 315 20.14 3.84 1.24
C ASP A 315 19.03 4.87 1.57
N GLY A 316 18.12 5.12 0.61
CA GLY A 316 17.07 6.13 0.70
C GLY A 316 17.53 7.54 0.32
N ARG A 317 18.83 7.83 0.32
CA ARG A 317 19.40 9.04 -0.32
C ARG A 317 19.70 8.75 -1.78
N ILE A 318 20.22 7.54 -2.05
CA ILE A 318 20.52 7.03 -3.38
C ILE A 318 19.48 5.95 -3.70
N GLY A 319 18.42 6.34 -4.40
CA GLY A 319 17.32 5.44 -4.79
C GLY A 319 16.48 4.94 -3.60
N ASP A 320 15.31 4.38 -3.92
CA ASP A 320 14.43 3.82 -2.92
C ASP A 320 15.00 2.52 -2.33
N ARG A 321 15.06 2.46 -1.00
CA ARG A 321 15.49 1.27 -0.26
C ARG A 321 14.29 0.61 0.41
N TYR A 322 13.93 -0.57 -0.07
CA TYR A 322 12.84 -1.37 0.49
C TYR A 322 13.33 -2.45 1.47
N ARG A 323 14.55 -2.95 1.25
CA ARG A 323 15.21 -4.02 2.02
C ARG A 323 16.72 -3.82 2.05
N GLU A 324 17.38 -4.43 3.04
CA GLU A 324 18.82 -4.25 3.23
C GLU A 324 19.67 -4.92 2.15
N TRP A 325 19.22 -6.06 1.65
CA TRP A 325 19.88 -6.86 0.62
C TRP A 325 19.67 -6.34 -0.81
N GLN A 326 18.91 -5.24 -1.00
CA GLN A 326 18.46 -4.81 -2.33
C GLN A 326 19.65 -4.40 -3.21
N LYS A 327 19.78 -5.07 -4.35
CA LYS A 327 20.80 -4.71 -5.35
C LYS A 327 20.52 -3.33 -5.97
N PRO A 328 21.56 -2.54 -6.25
CA PRO A 328 21.40 -1.24 -6.92
C PRO A 328 21.03 -1.42 -8.39
N VAL A 329 20.08 -0.60 -8.86
CA VAL A 329 19.58 -0.62 -10.24
C VAL A 329 20.73 -0.48 -11.23
N ASP A 330 21.64 0.48 -11.01
CA ASP A 330 22.79 0.74 -11.89
C ASP A 330 23.69 -0.49 -12.11
N LEU A 331 23.85 -1.35 -11.10
CA LEU A 331 24.67 -2.55 -11.22
C LEU A 331 23.95 -3.61 -12.07
N ILE A 332 22.68 -3.84 -11.77
CA ILE A 332 21.85 -4.83 -12.46
C ILE A 332 21.61 -4.42 -13.92
N GLU A 333 21.39 -3.13 -14.18
CA GLU A 333 21.23 -2.60 -15.53
C GLU A 333 22.48 -2.84 -16.38
N ARG A 334 23.69 -2.66 -15.82
CA ARG A 334 24.94 -2.97 -16.53
C ARG A 334 24.99 -4.44 -16.94
N PHE A 335 24.65 -5.36 -16.04
CA PHE A 335 24.64 -6.79 -16.33
C PHE A 335 23.63 -7.16 -17.42
N ILE A 336 22.43 -6.59 -17.36
CA ILE A 336 21.40 -6.79 -18.39
C ILE A 336 21.89 -6.28 -19.75
N LEU A 337 22.40 -5.05 -19.82
CA LEU A 337 22.84 -4.45 -21.08
C LEU A 337 24.06 -5.16 -21.68
N ASN A 338 24.99 -5.64 -20.84
CA ASN A 338 26.20 -6.31 -21.29
C ASN A 338 25.95 -7.71 -21.84
N SER A 339 24.94 -8.43 -21.32
CA SER A 339 24.82 -9.88 -21.50
C SER A 339 23.45 -10.33 -22.00
N SER A 340 22.64 -9.40 -22.50
CA SER A 340 21.38 -9.68 -23.20
C SER A 340 21.06 -8.57 -24.22
N ASN A 341 20.13 -8.84 -25.12
CA ASN A 341 19.56 -7.91 -26.09
C ASN A 341 18.05 -7.69 -25.86
N PRO A 342 17.45 -6.62 -26.41
CA PRO A 342 15.99 -6.47 -26.38
C PRO A 342 15.29 -7.71 -26.93
N GLY A 343 14.25 -8.18 -26.24
CA GLY A 343 13.52 -9.42 -26.55
C GLY A 343 14.05 -10.68 -25.85
N ASP A 344 15.29 -10.67 -25.36
CA ASP A 344 15.86 -11.82 -24.63
C ASP A 344 15.11 -12.08 -23.32
N PHE A 345 15.13 -13.35 -22.89
CA PHE A 345 14.54 -13.78 -21.64
C PHE A 345 15.52 -13.69 -20.46
N VAL A 346 15.23 -12.78 -19.54
CA VAL A 346 15.94 -12.59 -18.27
C VAL A 346 15.17 -13.27 -17.15
N PHE A 347 15.84 -14.14 -16.41
CA PHE A 347 15.25 -14.88 -15.30
C PHE A 347 15.98 -14.61 -13.99
N ASP A 348 15.21 -14.43 -12.90
CA ASP A 348 15.72 -14.25 -11.54
C ASP A 348 14.96 -15.15 -10.54
N PRO A 349 15.57 -16.27 -10.08
CA PRO A 349 14.92 -17.18 -9.13
C PRO A 349 14.80 -16.64 -7.70
N PHE A 350 15.44 -15.51 -7.40
CA PHE A 350 15.47 -14.89 -6.07
C PHE A 350 15.17 -13.40 -6.21
N ALA A 351 14.03 -13.10 -6.84
CA ALA A 351 13.72 -11.77 -7.35
C ALA A 351 13.62 -10.69 -6.27
N GLY A 352 13.34 -11.05 -5.02
CA GLY A 352 13.24 -10.14 -3.89
C GLY A 352 12.21 -9.04 -4.17
N THR A 353 12.66 -7.79 -4.05
CA THR A 353 11.80 -6.63 -4.36
C THR A 353 11.68 -6.33 -5.87
N GLY A 354 12.21 -7.17 -6.77
CA GLY A 354 11.99 -7.06 -8.21
C GLY A 354 12.96 -6.17 -8.99
N THR A 355 14.12 -5.83 -8.43
CA THR A 355 15.07 -4.92 -9.11
C THR A 355 15.49 -5.47 -10.48
N THR A 356 15.83 -6.75 -10.57
CA THR A 356 16.16 -7.41 -11.84
C THR A 356 15.02 -7.32 -12.84
N LEU A 357 13.82 -7.69 -12.40
CA LEU A 357 12.65 -7.81 -13.26
C LEU A 357 12.26 -6.46 -13.88
N ILE A 358 12.15 -5.43 -13.04
CA ILE A 358 11.77 -4.08 -13.48
C ILE A 358 12.85 -3.50 -14.40
N THR A 359 14.14 -3.70 -14.07
CA THR A 359 15.24 -3.17 -14.87
C THR A 359 15.32 -3.84 -16.24
N ALA A 360 15.12 -5.15 -16.30
CA ALA A 360 15.09 -5.92 -17.54
C ALA A 360 13.91 -5.51 -18.43
N ALA A 361 12.71 -5.43 -17.85
CA ALA A 361 11.51 -4.98 -18.55
C ALA A 361 11.64 -3.55 -19.11
N LYS A 362 12.23 -2.62 -18.35
CA LYS A 362 12.49 -1.24 -18.79
C LYS A 362 13.48 -1.17 -19.95
N ASN A 363 14.41 -2.11 -19.98
CA ASN A 363 15.36 -2.26 -21.08
C ASN A 363 14.79 -3.13 -22.20
N GLY A 364 13.50 -3.47 -22.21
CA GLY A 364 12.84 -4.18 -23.30
C GLY A 364 13.20 -5.67 -23.38
N ARG A 365 13.56 -6.30 -22.25
CA ARG A 365 13.72 -7.77 -22.13
C ARG A 365 12.44 -8.39 -21.57
N ARG A 366 12.18 -9.65 -21.90
CA ARG A 366 11.16 -10.46 -21.20
C ARG A 366 11.72 -10.80 -19.83
N ALA A 367 11.03 -10.45 -18.75
CA ALA A 367 11.56 -10.61 -17.40
C ALA A 367 10.59 -11.38 -16.51
N VAL A 368 11.03 -12.51 -15.98
CA VAL A 368 10.27 -13.35 -15.04
C VAL A 368 11.15 -13.69 -13.86
N GLY A 369 10.58 -13.74 -12.67
CA GLY A 369 11.28 -14.26 -11.50
C GLY A 369 10.32 -14.79 -10.46
N CYS A 370 10.88 -15.36 -9.41
CA CYS A 370 10.11 -15.83 -8.26
C CYS A 370 10.72 -15.38 -6.94
N ASP A 371 9.89 -15.35 -5.91
CA ASP A 371 10.33 -15.21 -4.53
C ASP A 371 9.32 -15.91 -3.61
N ILE A 372 9.81 -16.52 -2.53
CA ILE A 372 8.99 -17.22 -1.53
C ILE A 372 8.39 -16.27 -0.48
N ASP A 373 9.02 -15.11 -0.25
CA ASP A 373 8.55 -14.10 0.70
C ASP A 373 7.43 -13.26 0.07
N GLU A 374 6.18 -13.54 0.47
CA GLU A 374 4.99 -12.77 0.09
C GLU A 374 5.21 -11.25 0.27
N ARG A 375 5.93 -10.83 1.32
CA ARG A 375 6.17 -9.41 1.56
C ARG A 375 7.15 -8.80 0.56
N ALA A 376 8.06 -9.59 0.00
CA ALA A 376 8.96 -9.15 -1.06
C ALA A 376 8.20 -9.07 -2.40
N VAL A 377 7.38 -10.08 -2.69
CA VAL A 377 6.47 -10.11 -3.85
C VAL A 377 5.53 -8.91 -3.85
N ASP A 378 4.88 -8.60 -2.71
CA ASP A 378 4.02 -7.43 -2.56
C ASP A 378 4.73 -6.12 -2.90
N ILE A 379 6.01 -6.00 -2.52
CA ILE A 379 6.82 -4.83 -2.84
C ILE A 379 7.17 -4.81 -4.33
N CYS A 380 7.52 -5.95 -4.94
CA CYS A 380 7.72 -6.05 -6.39
C CYS A 380 6.47 -5.55 -7.13
N VAL A 381 5.28 -6.02 -6.74
CA VAL A 381 4.00 -5.60 -7.35
C VAL A 381 3.77 -4.10 -7.19
N LYS A 382 3.99 -3.55 -5.98
CA LYS A 382 3.91 -2.10 -5.74
C LYS A 382 4.91 -1.29 -6.55
N ARG A 383 6.02 -1.89 -6.96
CA ARG A 383 7.03 -1.28 -7.83
C ARG A 383 6.73 -1.44 -9.33
N GLY A 384 5.67 -2.15 -9.70
CA GLY A 384 5.20 -2.29 -11.07
C GLY A 384 5.29 -3.70 -11.67
N CYS A 385 5.73 -4.71 -10.91
CA CYS A 385 5.64 -6.11 -11.33
C CYS A 385 4.17 -6.55 -11.44
N ILE A 386 3.88 -7.53 -12.29
CA ILE A 386 2.58 -8.20 -12.38
C ILE A 386 2.73 -9.58 -11.75
N ARG A 387 1.82 -9.94 -10.84
CA ARG A 387 1.78 -11.29 -10.25
C ARG A 387 1.28 -12.27 -11.32
N ASP A 388 2.07 -13.28 -11.60
CA ASP A 388 1.71 -14.37 -12.51
C ASP A 388 1.16 -15.53 -11.68
N PHE A 389 0.03 -16.12 -12.10
CA PHE A 389 -0.76 -17.08 -11.34
C PHE A 389 -0.63 -18.51 -11.84
#